data_AF-A0A8H3MC48-F1
#
_entry.id   AF-A0A8H3MC48-F1
#
_cell.length_a   1.000
_cell.length_b   1.000
_cell.length_c   1.000
_cell.angle_alpha   90.00
_cell.angle_beta   90.00
_cell.angle_gamma   90.00
#
_symmetry.space_group_name_H-M   'P 1'
#
loop_
_entity.id
_entity.type
_entity.pdbx_description
1 polymer ?
#
loop_
_entity_poly.entity_id
_entity_poly.type
_entity_poly.pdbx_seq_one_letter_code
_entity_poly.pdbx_strand_id
1 'polypeptide(L)'
;MYDNKFLPKLSQNLLEILDDDEFYDITIEVVILRYIYGGRLSLEEYDTSDIIKILIAADELSLYELIIHLQSFLIENKKDWMKQNFGLIYKTSFENDSFPNLQNFCIELMFNEPEKIFNTIDFTSLSENCLISLIQHDDFQMDVIQVWEHVLEWGIAQNPGLPSDPSNYSKDDFVTLKNSLQHLIPFIKFNNLTSKEYMDKVYPYKKIIPKDLRENLLRYFMDQQNNNPEPKTIVKKTDLKGFDSNIIAFQHFELISKWIDGLKITDKVKNSYEFQLILRGSRDGFSSLKFHEICDNQSHTVAIIKVQNSNEILGGYNPTIWNSDGGFSVAKNSFIFSFKNKENIEDYILSRINLVKYAIFSSPDYGLSFGCADLELYGNNRGLAEQSCYDMPIRDADDFLVEEYEIFQIIKID
;
A
#
# COMPACT_ATOMS: atom_id res chain seq x y z
N MET A 1 -29.13 -3.44 41.15
CA MET A 1 -28.38 -4.71 41.18
C MET A 1 -28.04 -4.99 39.74
N TYR A 2 -26.81 -4.70 39.31
CA TYR A 2 -26.39 -5.02 37.94
C TYR A 2 -26.35 -6.55 37.85
N ASP A 3 -27.14 -7.13 36.96
CA ASP A 3 -27.07 -8.55 36.64
C ASP A 3 -25.65 -8.86 36.16
N ASN A 4 -24.85 -9.48 37.03
CA ASN A 4 -23.49 -9.87 36.70
C ASN A 4 -23.52 -11.12 35.80
N LYS A 5 -23.90 -10.91 34.53
CA LYS A 5 -23.95 -11.95 33.49
C LYS A 5 -22.56 -12.53 33.15
N PHE A 6 -21.50 -11.94 33.69
CA PHE A 6 -20.12 -12.38 33.49
C PHE A 6 -19.88 -13.79 34.05
N LEU A 7 -20.23 -14.06 35.31
CA LEU A 7 -19.96 -15.37 35.93
C LEU A 7 -20.74 -16.53 35.28
N PRO A 8 -22.04 -16.38 34.95
CA PRO A 8 -22.76 -17.42 34.20
C PRO A 8 -22.18 -17.65 32.79
N LYS A 9 -21.79 -16.58 32.08
CA LYS A 9 -21.19 -16.70 30.75
C LYS A 9 -19.81 -17.34 30.80
N LEU A 10 -18.97 -16.94 31.76
CA LEU A 10 -17.65 -17.53 31.99
C LEU A 10 -17.77 -19.03 32.33
N SER A 11 -18.72 -19.40 33.18
CA SER A 11 -18.98 -20.79 33.53
C SER A 11 -19.45 -21.61 32.33
N GLN A 12 -20.26 -21.03 31.43
CA GLN A 12 -20.71 -21.71 30.22
C GLN A 12 -19.54 -21.89 29.23
N ASN A 13 -18.75 -20.84 28.98
CA ASN A 13 -17.60 -20.92 28.08
C ASN A 13 -16.55 -21.93 28.59
N LEU A 14 -16.32 -22.00 29.90
CA LEU A 14 -15.41 -23.01 30.47
C LEU A 14 -15.91 -24.45 30.24
N LEU A 15 -17.23 -24.69 30.34
CA LEU A 15 -17.81 -26.00 30.07
C LEU A 15 -17.71 -26.38 28.60
N GLU A 16 -17.93 -25.42 27.68
CA GLU A 16 -17.79 -25.64 26.24
C GLU A 16 -16.34 -25.99 25.84
N ILE A 17 -15.34 -25.34 26.45
CA ILE A 17 -13.91 -25.65 26.22
C ILE A 17 -13.53 -27.02 26.80
N LEU A 18 -14.08 -27.40 27.96
CA LEU A 18 -13.79 -28.67 28.63
C LEU A 18 -14.38 -29.89 27.90
N ASP A 19 -15.46 -29.70 27.15
CA ASP A 19 -16.12 -30.74 26.36
C ASP A 19 -15.50 -30.89 24.94
N ASP A 20 -14.53 -30.04 24.57
CA ASP A 20 -13.85 -30.10 23.27
C ASP A 20 -12.57 -30.98 23.33
N ASP A 21 -12.68 -32.22 22.83
CA ASP A 21 -11.59 -33.20 22.76
C ASP A 21 -10.42 -32.74 21.85
N GLU A 22 -10.57 -31.68 21.04
CA GLU A 22 -9.58 -31.22 20.07
C GLU A 22 -8.60 -30.16 20.63
N PHE A 23 -8.95 -29.49 21.74
CA PHE A 23 -8.22 -28.33 22.30
C PHE A 23 -7.78 -28.46 23.77
N TYR A 24 -8.03 -29.60 24.41
CA TYR A 24 -7.77 -29.77 25.84
C TYR A 24 -6.27 -29.86 26.19
N ASP A 25 -5.63 -28.71 26.38
CA ASP A 25 -4.29 -28.57 26.96
C ASP A 25 -4.40 -28.18 28.44
N ILE A 26 -4.21 -29.17 29.31
CA ILE A 26 -4.27 -29.03 30.78
C ILE A 26 -3.38 -27.88 31.27
N THR A 27 -2.29 -27.60 30.57
CA THR A 27 -1.35 -26.52 30.91
C THR A 27 -2.02 -25.16 30.78
N ILE A 28 -2.76 -24.93 29.69
CA ILE A 28 -3.45 -23.67 29.40
C ILE A 28 -4.59 -23.45 30.39
N GLU A 29 -5.38 -24.49 30.63
CA GLU A 29 -6.50 -24.43 31.58
C GLU A 29 -6.00 -24.02 32.98
N VAL A 30 -4.94 -24.67 33.47
CA VAL A 30 -4.35 -24.35 34.78
C VAL A 30 -3.85 -22.90 34.82
N VAL A 31 -3.27 -22.41 33.73
CA VAL A 31 -2.78 -21.02 33.63
C VAL A 31 -3.94 -20.02 33.72
N ILE A 32 -4.98 -20.22 32.93
CA ILE A 32 -6.17 -19.38 32.91
C ILE A 32 -6.87 -19.38 34.27
N LEU A 33 -7.05 -20.55 34.88
CA LEU A 33 -7.64 -20.66 36.21
C LEU A 33 -6.79 -19.95 37.27
N ARG A 34 -5.47 -20.10 37.24
CA ARG A 34 -4.57 -19.38 38.15
C ARG A 34 -4.68 -17.87 37.98
N TYR A 35 -4.82 -17.38 36.76
CA TYR A 35 -5.07 -15.97 36.50
C TYR A 35 -6.44 -15.52 37.06
N ILE A 36 -7.52 -16.24 36.79
CA ILE A 36 -8.88 -15.90 37.25
C ILE A 36 -8.95 -15.82 38.79
N TYR A 37 -8.35 -16.80 39.49
CA TYR A 37 -8.41 -16.85 40.96
C TYR A 37 -7.35 -15.99 41.64
N GLY A 38 -6.18 -15.81 41.01
CA GLY A 38 -5.02 -15.17 41.62
C GLY A 38 -4.72 -13.75 41.12
N GLY A 39 -5.30 -13.33 39.99
CA GLY A 39 -5.04 -12.04 39.34
C GLY A 39 -3.58 -11.83 38.90
N ARG A 40 -2.79 -12.91 38.82
CA ARG A 40 -1.35 -12.85 38.53
C ARG A 40 -0.97 -13.95 37.56
N LEU A 41 -0.11 -13.60 36.60
CA LEU A 41 0.45 -14.52 35.62
C LEU A 41 1.93 -14.19 35.41
N SER A 42 2.79 -15.21 35.42
CA SER A 42 4.20 -15.09 35.03
C SER A 42 4.35 -15.71 33.65
N LEU A 43 4.84 -14.96 32.66
CA LEU A 43 4.91 -15.41 31.26
C LEU A 43 6.31 -15.90 30.86
N GLU A 44 7.32 -15.65 31.68
CA GLU A 44 8.72 -15.99 31.36
C GLU A 44 8.99 -17.50 31.27
N GLU A 45 8.18 -18.29 31.98
CA GLU A 45 8.33 -19.75 32.08
C GLU A 45 7.67 -20.51 30.92
N TYR A 46 6.89 -19.84 30.07
CA TYR A 46 6.14 -20.47 29.00
C TYR A 46 6.79 -20.27 27.63
N ASP A 47 6.70 -21.30 26.79
CA ASP A 47 7.06 -21.20 25.39
C ASP A 47 6.13 -20.23 24.66
N THR A 48 6.65 -19.50 23.68
CA THR A 48 5.88 -18.48 22.96
C THR A 48 4.63 -19.06 22.30
N SER A 49 4.71 -20.29 21.80
CA SER A 49 3.56 -21.02 21.25
C SER A 49 2.46 -21.22 22.28
N ASP A 50 2.81 -21.54 23.53
CA ASP A 50 1.83 -21.72 24.59
C ASP A 50 1.22 -20.39 25.04
N ILE A 51 2.02 -19.31 25.04
CA ILE A 51 1.51 -17.94 25.29
C ILE A 51 0.46 -17.54 24.25
N ILE A 52 0.65 -17.90 22.97
CA ILE A 52 -0.34 -17.67 21.90
C ILE A 52 -1.61 -18.49 22.16
N LYS A 53 -1.50 -19.76 22.53
CA LYS A 53 -2.69 -20.56 22.86
C LYS A 53 -3.42 -20.02 24.11
N ILE A 54 -2.68 -19.54 25.12
CA ILE A 54 -3.26 -18.85 26.29
C ILE A 54 -3.99 -17.57 25.85
N LEU A 55 -3.44 -16.82 24.88
CA LEU A 55 -4.10 -15.64 24.31
C LEU A 55 -5.42 -16.00 23.63
N ILE A 56 -5.47 -17.08 22.85
CA ILE A 56 -6.69 -17.59 22.22
C ILE A 56 -7.72 -18.01 23.29
N ALA A 57 -7.32 -18.80 24.28
CA ALA A 57 -8.21 -19.21 25.36
C ALA A 57 -8.72 -18.01 26.20
N ALA A 58 -7.87 -16.99 26.40
CA ALA A 58 -8.26 -15.76 27.09
C ALA A 58 -9.35 -14.99 26.32
N ASP A 59 -9.29 -15.00 24.99
CA ASP A 59 -10.29 -14.41 24.11
C ASP A 59 -11.62 -15.17 24.10
N GLU A 60 -11.58 -16.50 23.99
CA GLU A 60 -12.77 -17.36 24.13
C GLU A 60 -13.50 -17.13 25.46
N LEU A 61 -12.74 -16.86 26.54
CA LEU A 61 -13.27 -16.56 27.87
C LEU A 61 -13.55 -15.07 28.10
N SER A 62 -13.32 -14.21 27.09
CA SER A 62 -13.51 -12.75 27.13
C SER A 62 -12.75 -12.06 28.27
N LEU A 63 -11.52 -12.51 28.55
CA LEU A 63 -10.62 -11.98 29.57
C LEU A 63 -9.79 -10.80 29.04
N TYR A 64 -10.45 -9.67 28.77
CA TYR A 64 -9.85 -8.51 28.08
C TYR A 64 -8.53 -7.99 28.69
N GLU A 65 -8.42 -7.90 30.02
CA GLU A 65 -7.19 -7.43 30.67
C GLU A 65 -6.01 -8.37 30.40
N LEU A 66 -6.27 -9.69 30.37
CA LEU A 66 -5.26 -10.69 30.07
C LEU A 66 -4.86 -10.63 28.59
N ILE A 67 -5.82 -10.47 27.69
CA ILE A 67 -5.58 -10.32 26.24
C ILE A 67 -4.64 -9.13 25.97
N ILE A 68 -4.88 -7.98 26.59
CA ILE A 68 -4.03 -6.79 26.44
C ILE A 68 -2.62 -7.09 26.95
N HIS A 69 -2.51 -7.68 28.15
CA HIS A 69 -1.22 -7.99 28.76
C HIS A 69 -0.38 -8.97 27.93
N LEU A 70 -1.00 -10.04 27.41
CA LEU A 70 -0.35 -11.05 26.58
C LEU A 70 0.15 -10.46 25.27
N GLN A 71 -0.64 -9.64 24.58
CA GLN A 71 -0.21 -8.99 23.33
C GLN A 71 0.99 -8.06 23.57
N SER A 72 0.95 -7.22 24.61
CA SER A 72 2.08 -6.37 24.98
C SER A 72 3.33 -7.18 25.30
N PHE A 73 3.20 -8.24 26.10
CA PHE A 73 4.32 -9.11 26.44
C PHE A 73 4.97 -9.74 25.20
N LEU A 74 4.16 -10.26 24.27
CA LEU A 74 4.63 -10.86 23.02
C LEU A 74 5.41 -9.84 22.17
N ILE A 75 4.87 -8.63 21.99
CA ILE A 75 5.51 -7.56 21.20
C ILE A 75 6.80 -7.07 21.83
N GLU A 76 6.84 -6.90 23.15
CA GLU A 76 8.01 -6.38 23.86
C GLU A 76 9.13 -7.42 24.01
N ASN A 77 8.79 -8.67 24.28
CA ASN A 77 9.76 -9.68 24.73
C ASN A 77 10.00 -10.82 23.73
N LYS A 78 9.06 -11.08 22.81
CA LYS A 78 9.10 -12.22 21.87
C LYS A 78 9.09 -11.78 20.40
N LYS A 79 9.41 -10.51 20.12
CA LYS A 79 9.38 -9.90 18.77
C LYS A 79 10.07 -10.72 17.70
N ASP A 80 11.31 -11.16 17.93
CA ASP A 80 12.08 -11.92 16.93
C ASP A 80 11.46 -13.29 16.65
N TRP A 81 10.93 -13.96 17.67
CA TRP A 81 10.21 -15.21 17.50
C TRP A 81 8.94 -14.99 16.67
N MET A 82 8.20 -13.92 16.93
CA MET A 82 7.00 -13.58 16.17
C MET A 82 7.32 -13.25 14.70
N LYS A 83 8.44 -12.56 14.43
CA LYS A 83 8.89 -12.31 13.05
C LYS A 83 9.19 -13.61 12.30
N GLN A 84 9.77 -14.62 12.97
CA GLN A 84 10.07 -15.92 12.35
C GLN A 84 8.85 -16.81 12.15
N ASN A 85 7.83 -16.65 12.98
CA ASN A 85 6.56 -17.40 12.93
C ASN A 85 5.42 -16.47 12.50
N PHE A 86 5.67 -15.66 11.47
CA PHE A 86 4.76 -14.60 11.06
C PHE A 86 3.40 -15.17 10.64
N GLY A 87 3.37 -16.29 9.95
CA GLY A 87 2.13 -16.90 9.49
C GLY A 87 1.22 -17.34 10.63
N LEU A 88 1.78 -17.92 11.69
CA LEU A 88 1.02 -18.24 12.90
C LEU A 88 0.43 -16.99 13.55
N ILE A 89 1.24 -15.92 13.69
CA ILE A 89 0.78 -14.67 14.33
C ILE A 89 -0.28 -13.98 13.47
N TYR A 90 -0.05 -13.89 12.17
CA TYR A 90 -1.00 -13.30 11.23
C TYR A 90 -2.33 -14.05 11.27
N LYS A 91 -2.30 -15.39 11.14
CA LYS A 91 -3.51 -16.22 11.26
C LYS A 91 -4.23 -15.97 12.58
N THR A 92 -3.53 -16.09 13.71
CA THR A 92 -4.13 -15.91 15.04
C THR A 92 -4.76 -14.52 15.20
N SER A 93 -4.07 -13.48 14.72
CA SER A 93 -4.49 -12.08 14.89
C SER A 93 -5.61 -11.63 13.95
N PHE A 94 -5.73 -12.22 12.76
CA PHE A 94 -6.76 -11.84 11.78
C PHE A 94 -7.94 -12.81 11.71
N GLU A 95 -7.86 -13.98 12.35
CA GLU A 95 -9.02 -14.87 12.54
C GLU A 95 -10.04 -14.30 13.54
N ASN A 96 -9.60 -13.44 14.47
CA ASN A 96 -10.48 -12.72 15.38
C ASN A 96 -10.09 -11.24 15.50
N ASP A 97 -11.09 -10.35 15.54
CA ASP A 97 -10.92 -8.90 15.72
C ASP A 97 -10.46 -8.50 17.14
N SER A 98 -10.30 -9.48 18.04
CA SER A 98 -9.90 -9.27 19.44
C SER A 98 -8.43 -8.90 19.66
N PHE A 99 -7.56 -8.99 18.64
CA PHE A 99 -6.11 -8.84 18.79
C PHE A 99 -5.50 -7.65 18.00
N PRO A 100 -5.96 -6.40 18.21
CA PRO A 100 -5.55 -5.25 17.40
C PRO A 100 -4.06 -4.90 17.51
N ASN A 101 -3.39 -5.21 18.64
CA ASN A 101 -1.97 -4.92 18.77
C ASN A 101 -1.12 -5.89 17.94
N LEU A 102 -1.50 -7.17 17.87
CA LEU A 102 -0.84 -8.13 16.99
C LEU A 102 -1.17 -7.88 15.52
N GLN A 103 -2.40 -7.47 15.19
CA GLN A 103 -2.76 -7.04 13.84
C GLN A 103 -1.88 -5.87 13.37
N ASN A 104 -1.74 -4.83 14.21
CA ASN A 104 -0.86 -3.69 13.91
C ASN A 104 0.59 -4.11 13.73
N PHE A 105 1.10 -5.01 14.60
CA PHE A 105 2.45 -5.56 14.45
C PHE A 105 2.63 -6.27 13.10
N CYS A 106 1.64 -7.08 12.68
CA CYS A 106 1.67 -7.77 11.39
C CYS A 106 1.64 -6.79 10.21
N ILE A 107 0.76 -5.79 10.24
CA ILE A 107 0.64 -4.76 9.20
C ILE A 107 1.96 -3.96 9.09
N GLU A 108 2.52 -3.52 10.22
CA GLU A 108 3.80 -2.82 10.26
C GLU A 108 4.93 -3.68 9.69
N LEU A 109 4.96 -4.99 9.98
CA LEU A 109 5.98 -5.87 9.43
C LEU A 109 5.84 -6.06 7.91
N MET A 110 4.61 -6.22 7.43
CA MET A 110 4.31 -6.31 6.00
C MET A 110 4.69 -5.04 5.23
N PHE A 111 4.50 -3.87 5.85
CA PHE A 111 4.82 -2.58 5.22
C PHE A 111 6.32 -2.27 5.26
N ASN A 112 6.98 -2.48 6.40
CA ASN A 112 8.34 -2.02 6.62
C ASN A 112 9.42 -3.05 6.24
N GLU A 113 9.14 -4.35 6.38
CA GLU A 113 10.12 -5.44 6.18
C GLU A 113 9.51 -6.67 5.44
N PRO A 114 8.76 -6.49 4.33
CA PRO A 114 8.09 -7.58 3.61
C PRO A 114 9.03 -8.70 3.16
N GLU A 115 10.27 -8.39 2.81
CA GLU A 115 11.29 -9.37 2.42
C GLU A 115 11.59 -10.39 3.52
N LYS A 116 11.42 -10.02 4.79
CA LYS A 116 11.63 -10.96 5.89
C LYS A 116 10.52 -11.98 5.97
N ILE A 117 9.29 -11.61 5.57
CA ILE A 117 8.13 -12.50 5.59
C ILE A 117 8.29 -13.62 4.57
N PHE A 118 8.74 -13.30 3.35
CA PHE A 118 9.04 -14.30 2.33
C PHE A 118 10.04 -15.37 2.80
N ASN A 119 10.98 -15.00 3.67
CA ASN A 119 12.02 -15.89 4.20
C ASN A 119 11.65 -16.56 5.54
N THR A 120 10.39 -16.49 5.98
CA THR A 120 9.94 -17.11 7.24
C THR A 120 9.82 -18.62 7.10
N ILE A 121 10.02 -19.33 8.23
CA ILE A 121 9.91 -20.80 8.27
C ILE A 121 8.48 -21.29 8.01
N ASP A 122 7.49 -20.44 8.27
CA ASP A 122 6.07 -20.75 8.13
C ASP A 122 5.43 -20.03 6.93
N PHE A 123 6.22 -19.51 5.99
CA PHE A 123 5.72 -18.82 4.79
C PHE A 123 4.70 -19.64 4.01
N THR A 124 4.94 -20.95 3.86
CA THR A 124 4.03 -21.86 3.14
C THR A 124 2.70 -22.10 3.88
N SER A 125 2.58 -21.69 5.15
CA SER A 125 1.34 -21.76 5.93
C SER A 125 0.47 -20.51 5.85
N LEU A 126 0.95 -19.45 5.17
CA LEU A 126 0.20 -18.21 5.01
C LEU A 126 -1.12 -18.44 4.26
N SER A 127 -2.15 -17.70 4.65
CA SER A 127 -3.42 -17.69 3.92
C SER A 127 -3.26 -16.98 2.58
N GLU A 128 -4.08 -17.37 1.59
CA GLU A 128 -4.08 -16.75 0.25
C GLU A 128 -4.26 -15.22 0.33
N ASN A 129 -5.15 -14.74 1.21
CA ASN A 129 -5.40 -13.31 1.42
C ASN A 129 -4.16 -12.57 1.98
N CYS A 130 -3.41 -13.22 2.87
CA CYS A 130 -2.16 -12.66 3.38
C CYS A 130 -1.13 -12.50 2.26
N LEU A 131 -0.98 -13.53 1.42
CA LEU A 131 -0.08 -13.50 0.27
C LEU A 131 -0.48 -12.46 -0.76
N ILE A 132 -1.78 -12.33 -1.06
CA ILE A 132 -2.28 -11.28 -1.95
C ILE A 132 -1.88 -9.91 -1.41
N SER A 133 -2.15 -9.64 -0.13
CA SER A 133 -1.77 -8.38 0.52
C SER A 133 -0.27 -8.13 0.49
N LEU A 134 0.55 -9.17 0.66
CA LEU A 134 2.00 -9.09 0.61
C LEU A 134 2.54 -8.80 -0.80
N ILE A 135 1.98 -9.43 -1.84
CA ILE A 135 2.45 -9.32 -3.24
C ILE A 135 1.92 -8.04 -3.90
N GLN A 136 0.73 -7.57 -3.52
CA GLN A 136 0.17 -6.30 -4.00
C GLN A 136 0.97 -5.08 -3.52
N HIS A 137 1.75 -5.23 -2.46
CA HIS A 137 2.58 -4.13 -1.94
C HIS A 137 3.75 -3.87 -2.90
N ASP A 138 3.70 -2.76 -3.63
CA ASP A 138 4.63 -2.45 -4.72
C ASP A 138 6.07 -2.10 -4.29
N ASP A 139 6.31 -1.97 -2.99
CA ASP A 139 7.49 -1.33 -2.40
C ASP A 139 8.51 -2.28 -1.73
N PHE A 140 8.43 -3.60 -1.96
CA PHE A 140 9.46 -4.51 -1.46
C PHE A 140 10.69 -4.60 -2.40
N GLN A 141 11.89 -4.67 -1.83
CA GLN A 141 13.17 -4.71 -2.57
C GLN A 141 13.47 -6.07 -3.23
N MET A 142 12.55 -7.05 -3.12
CA MET A 142 12.72 -8.39 -3.63
C MET A 142 12.54 -8.45 -5.15
N ASP A 143 13.43 -9.17 -5.83
CA ASP A 143 13.32 -9.35 -7.28
C ASP A 143 12.04 -10.12 -7.63
N VAL A 144 11.35 -9.72 -8.71
CA VAL A 144 10.10 -10.37 -9.14
C VAL A 144 10.28 -11.88 -9.36
N ILE A 145 11.49 -12.31 -9.75
CA ILE A 145 11.79 -13.74 -9.90
C ILE A 145 11.72 -14.48 -8.57
N GLN A 146 12.20 -13.86 -7.49
CA GLN A 146 12.14 -14.45 -6.15
C GLN A 146 10.69 -14.50 -5.66
N VAL A 147 9.90 -13.45 -5.89
CA VAL A 147 8.45 -13.47 -5.56
C VAL A 147 7.76 -14.62 -6.26
N TRP A 148 8.01 -14.81 -7.56
CA TRP A 148 7.46 -15.91 -8.32
C TRP A 148 7.86 -17.28 -7.76
N GLU A 149 9.12 -17.45 -7.38
CA GLU A 149 9.60 -18.69 -6.77
C GLU A 149 8.91 -18.99 -5.42
N HIS A 150 8.74 -18.00 -4.56
CA HIS A 150 7.99 -18.16 -3.30
C HIS A 150 6.51 -18.46 -3.55
N VAL A 151 5.86 -17.78 -4.49
CA VAL A 151 4.46 -18.07 -4.85
C VAL A 151 4.30 -19.50 -5.35
N LEU A 152 5.23 -19.97 -6.18
CA LEU A 152 5.25 -21.37 -6.62
C LEU A 152 5.45 -22.34 -5.45
N GLU A 153 6.41 -22.06 -4.56
CA GLU A 153 6.67 -22.87 -3.38
C GLU A 153 5.41 -22.98 -2.50
N TRP A 154 4.74 -21.85 -2.24
CA TRP A 154 3.48 -21.83 -1.51
C TRP A 154 2.41 -22.67 -2.21
N GLY A 155 2.21 -22.49 -3.52
CA GLY A 155 1.23 -23.23 -4.29
C GLY A 155 1.48 -24.74 -4.32
N ILE A 156 2.75 -25.16 -4.33
CA ILE A 156 3.13 -26.57 -4.26
C ILE A 156 2.89 -27.12 -2.85
N ALA A 157 3.22 -26.35 -1.80
CA ALA A 157 3.00 -26.75 -0.42
C ALA A 157 1.52 -26.97 -0.08
N GLN A 158 0.60 -26.20 -0.69
CA GLN A 158 -0.84 -26.43 -0.56
C GLN A 158 -1.31 -27.75 -1.20
N ASN A 159 -0.48 -28.38 -2.03
CA ASN A 159 -0.82 -29.56 -2.81
C ASN A 159 0.25 -30.66 -2.64
N PRO A 160 0.34 -31.31 -1.47
CA PRO A 160 1.41 -32.27 -1.14
C PRO A 160 1.46 -33.52 -2.05
N GLY A 161 0.42 -33.75 -2.86
CA GLY A 161 0.41 -34.81 -3.88
C GLY A 161 1.16 -34.48 -5.17
N LEU A 162 1.61 -33.23 -5.36
CA LEU A 162 2.34 -32.84 -6.56
C LEU A 162 3.77 -33.38 -6.56
N PRO A 163 4.32 -33.77 -7.74
CA PRO A 163 5.73 -34.11 -7.86
C PRO A 163 6.63 -32.91 -7.47
N SER A 164 7.85 -33.19 -7.00
CA SER A 164 8.82 -32.13 -6.71
C SER A 164 9.42 -31.49 -7.97
N ASP A 165 9.44 -32.21 -9.09
CA ASP A 165 9.95 -31.71 -10.38
C ASP A 165 8.79 -31.38 -11.34
N PRO A 166 8.67 -30.11 -11.78
CA PRO A 166 7.65 -29.66 -12.73
C PRO A 166 7.63 -30.40 -14.06
N SER A 167 8.76 -30.97 -14.47
CA SER A 167 8.85 -31.75 -15.71
C SER A 167 8.03 -33.04 -15.65
N ASN A 168 7.73 -33.53 -14.45
CA ASN A 168 6.93 -34.73 -14.21
C ASN A 168 5.42 -34.45 -14.05
N TYR A 169 4.98 -33.20 -14.19
CA TYR A 169 3.57 -32.84 -13.96
C TYR A 169 2.66 -33.39 -15.05
N SER A 170 1.67 -34.17 -14.64
CA SER A 170 0.54 -34.56 -15.47
C SER A 170 -0.35 -33.35 -15.80
N LYS A 171 -1.35 -33.54 -16.67
CA LYS A 171 -2.31 -32.47 -16.98
C LYS A 171 -3.11 -32.06 -15.74
N ASP A 172 -3.48 -33.04 -14.91
CA ASP A 172 -4.28 -32.80 -13.71
C ASP A 172 -3.46 -32.09 -12.63
N ASP A 173 -2.17 -32.41 -12.51
CA ASP A 173 -1.24 -31.69 -11.61
C ASP A 173 -1.17 -30.20 -11.93
N PHE A 174 -1.09 -29.85 -13.23
CA PHE A 174 -1.14 -28.44 -13.64
C PHE A 174 -2.49 -27.78 -13.35
N VAL A 175 -3.62 -28.51 -13.40
CA VAL A 175 -4.93 -27.97 -13.05
C VAL A 175 -5.01 -27.71 -11.54
N THR A 176 -4.54 -28.64 -10.73
CA THR A 176 -4.47 -28.50 -9.26
C THR A 176 -3.64 -27.29 -8.84
N LEU A 177 -2.42 -27.15 -9.38
CA LEU A 177 -1.56 -26.00 -9.09
C LEU A 177 -2.16 -24.69 -9.62
N LYS A 178 -2.78 -24.72 -10.82
CA LYS A 178 -3.46 -23.55 -11.38
C LYS A 178 -4.58 -23.06 -10.46
N ASN A 179 -5.43 -23.95 -9.95
CA ASN A 179 -6.54 -23.56 -9.08
C ASN A 179 -6.06 -22.90 -7.78
N SER A 180 -4.87 -23.29 -7.30
CA SER A 180 -4.27 -22.72 -6.09
C SER A 180 -3.63 -21.36 -6.33
N LEU A 181 -3.07 -21.12 -7.52
CA LEU A 181 -2.32 -19.89 -7.82
C LEU A 181 -3.09 -18.85 -8.63
N GLN A 182 -4.30 -19.18 -9.11
CA GLN A 182 -5.02 -18.34 -10.07
C GLN A 182 -5.29 -16.92 -9.58
N HIS A 183 -5.52 -16.68 -8.29
CA HIS A 183 -5.76 -15.34 -7.75
C HIS A 183 -4.46 -14.59 -7.42
N LEU A 184 -3.34 -15.31 -7.26
CA LEU A 184 -2.02 -14.70 -6.98
C LEU A 184 -1.31 -14.25 -8.26
N ILE A 185 -1.42 -15.03 -9.34
CA ILE A 185 -0.76 -14.79 -10.63
C ILE A 185 -0.98 -13.36 -11.18
N PRO A 186 -2.19 -12.76 -11.12
CA PRO A 186 -2.44 -11.41 -11.62
C PRO A 186 -1.60 -10.31 -10.94
N PHE A 187 -1.18 -10.52 -9.70
CA PHE A 187 -0.41 -9.53 -8.92
C PHE A 187 1.09 -9.61 -9.20
N ILE A 188 1.56 -10.62 -9.92
CA ILE A 188 2.98 -10.80 -10.23
C ILE A 188 3.36 -10.01 -11.46
N LYS A 189 4.32 -9.07 -11.30
CA LYS A 189 4.80 -8.17 -12.34
C LYS A 189 5.76 -8.86 -13.33
N PHE A 190 5.33 -9.92 -14.00
CA PHE A 190 6.16 -10.73 -14.91
C PHE A 190 6.93 -9.91 -15.96
N ASN A 191 6.40 -8.76 -16.41
CA ASN A 191 7.06 -7.86 -17.36
C ASN A 191 8.41 -7.30 -16.86
N ASN A 192 8.65 -7.32 -15.54
CA ASN A 192 9.91 -6.86 -14.94
C ASN A 192 11.01 -7.93 -14.96
N LEU A 193 10.69 -9.18 -15.36
CA LEU A 193 11.68 -10.23 -15.53
C LEU A 193 12.54 -9.99 -16.77
N THR A 194 13.69 -10.63 -16.81
CA THR A 194 14.47 -10.79 -18.05
C THR A 194 13.87 -11.89 -18.92
N SER A 195 14.09 -11.83 -20.25
CA SER A 195 13.67 -12.94 -21.14
C SER A 195 14.26 -14.28 -20.71
N LYS A 196 15.47 -14.29 -20.13
CA LYS A 196 16.10 -15.50 -19.62
C LYS A 196 15.37 -16.05 -18.39
N GLU A 197 15.13 -15.21 -17.38
CA GLU A 197 14.38 -15.61 -16.18
C GLU A 197 12.98 -16.10 -16.52
N TYR A 198 12.28 -15.40 -17.42
CA TYR A 198 10.97 -15.84 -17.89
C TYR A 198 11.03 -17.23 -18.54
N MET A 199 11.98 -17.45 -19.46
CA MET A 199 12.10 -18.74 -20.16
C MET A 199 12.53 -19.89 -19.24
N ASP A 200 13.41 -19.62 -18.28
CA ASP A 200 13.98 -20.66 -17.41
C ASP A 200 13.06 -20.98 -16.22
N LYS A 201 12.33 -20.00 -15.68
CA LYS A 201 11.61 -20.13 -14.40
C LYS A 201 10.09 -19.99 -14.49
N VAL A 202 9.57 -19.22 -15.44
CA VAL A 202 8.12 -18.98 -15.59
C VAL A 202 7.52 -19.87 -16.65
N TYR A 203 8.16 -19.96 -17.82
CA TYR A 203 7.69 -20.72 -18.98
C TYR A 203 7.50 -22.23 -18.73
N PRO A 204 8.28 -22.93 -17.87
CA PRO A 204 7.98 -24.32 -17.51
C PRO A 204 6.55 -24.51 -16.97
N TYR A 205 6.02 -23.49 -16.28
CA TYR A 205 4.69 -23.48 -15.69
C TYR A 205 3.63 -22.81 -16.56
N LYS A 206 3.90 -22.53 -17.85
CA LYS A 206 2.99 -21.82 -18.77
C LYS A 206 1.55 -22.38 -18.88
N LYS A 207 1.27 -23.59 -18.39
CA LYS A 207 -0.06 -24.18 -18.36
C LYS A 207 -0.94 -23.62 -17.23
N ILE A 208 -0.34 -23.09 -16.16
CA ILE A 208 -1.08 -22.47 -15.04
C ILE A 208 -1.37 -20.99 -15.30
N ILE A 209 -0.55 -20.33 -16.11
CA ILE A 209 -0.73 -18.92 -16.49
C ILE A 209 -1.95 -18.78 -17.43
N PRO A 210 -2.87 -17.82 -17.17
CA PRO A 210 -3.98 -17.52 -18.07
C PRO A 210 -3.51 -17.32 -19.52
N LYS A 211 -4.30 -17.84 -20.47
CA LYS A 211 -3.90 -17.88 -21.89
C LYS A 211 -3.55 -16.50 -22.43
N ASP A 212 -4.37 -15.50 -22.16
CA ASP A 212 -4.18 -14.13 -22.65
C ASP A 212 -2.92 -13.50 -22.05
N LEU A 213 -2.69 -13.66 -20.74
CA LEU A 213 -1.48 -13.20 -20.07
C LEU A 213 -0.23 -13.87 -20.66
N ARG A 214 -0.25 -15.18 -20.87
CA ARG A 214 0.86 -15.92 -21.47
C ARG A 214 1.19 -15.43 -22.88
N GLU A 215 0.19 -15.21 -23.73
CA GLU A 215 0.40 -14.74 -25.10
C GLU A 215 0.98 -13.31 -25.11
N ASN A 216 0.48 -12.44 -24.23
CA ASN A 216 1.02 -11.09 -24.06
C ASN A 216 2.48 -11.10 -23.57
N LEU A 217 2.80 -11.93 -22.57
CA LEU A 217 4.17 -12.08 -22.07
C LEU A 217 5.13 -12.64 -23.14
N LEU A 218 4.68 -13.64 -23.91
CA LEU A 218 5.50 -14.17 -25.01
C LEU A 218 5.81 -13.12 -26.06
N ARG A 219 4.83 -12.30 -26.46
CA ARG A 219 5.06 -11.18 -27.40
C ARG A 219 6.04 -10.17 -26.82
N TYR A 220 5.81 -9.75 -25.57
CA TYR A 220 6.67 -8.81 -24.86
C TYR A 220 8.14 -9.25 -24.85
N PHE A 221 8.42 -10.50 -24.47
CA PHE A 221 9.79 -11.01 -24.39
C PHE A 221 10.44 -11.31 -25.75
N MET A 222 9.65 -11.61 -26.79
CA MET A 222 10.16 -11.75 -28.16
C MET A 222 10.54 -10.40 -28.76
N ASP A 223 9.74 -9.36 -28.53
CA ASP A 223 10.01 -8.01 -29.01
C ASP A 223 11.25 -7.39 -28.31
N GLN A 224 11.49 -7.76 -27.05
CA GLN A 224 12.73 -7.39 -26.36
C GLN A 224 14.00 -8.04 -26.93
N GLN A 225 13.92 -9.22 -27.55
CA GLN A 225 15.09 -9.87 -28.16
C GLN A 225 15.41 -9.33 -29.56
N ASN A 226 14.39 -8.85 -30.29
CA ASN A 226 14.56 -8.30 -31.64
C ASN A 226 15.08 -6.86 -31.64
N ASN A 227 14.94 -6.15 -30.53
CA ASN A 227 15.62 -4.88 -30.29
C ASN A 227 16.93 -5.19 -29.56
N ASN A 228 18.08 -4.81 -30.12
CA ASN A 228 19.38 -4.94 -29.44
C ASN A 228 19.25 -4.50 -27.97
N PRO A 229 19.66 -5.31 -26.99
CA PRO A 229 19.67 -4.87 -25.61
C PRO A 229 20.73 -3.78 -25.49
N GLU A 230 20.31 -2.52 -25.55
CA GLU A 230 21.11 -1.46 -24.98
C GLU A 230 21.46 -1.87 -23.54
N PRO A 231 22.71 -1.67 -23.11
CA PRO A 231 23.16 -2.13 -21.81
C PRO A 231 22.18 -1.61 -20.77
N LYS A 232 21.62 -2.53 -20.00
CA LYS A 232 20.86 -2.22 -18.80
C LYS A 232 21.76 -1.36 -17.92
N THR A 233 21.61 -0.04 -18.01
CA THR A 233 21.73 0.77 -16.82
C THR A 233 20.66 0.21 -15.91
N ILE A 234 21.10 -0.64 -14.99
CA ILE A 234 20.49 -0.79 -13.69
C ILE A 234 20.29 0.65 -13.24
N VAL A 235 19.10 1.19 -13.46
CA VAL A 235 18.61 2.23 -12.58
C VAL A 235 18.55 1.45 -11.28
N LYS A 236 19.65 1.52 -10.51
CA LYS A 236 19.54 1.43 -9.07
C LYS A 236 18.35 2.35 -8.83
N LYS A 237 17.24 1.81 -8.30
CA LYS A 237 16.31 2.65 -7.56
C LYS A 237 17.18 3.25 -6.46
N THR A 238 17.91 4.31 -6.80
CA THR A 238 18.45 5.26 -5.86
C THR A 238 17.27 5.56 -4.98
N ASP A 239 17.46 5.36 -3.68
CA ASP A 239 16.57 5.81 -2.64
C ASP A 239 15.98 7.17 -3.04
N LEU A 240 14.79 7.17 -3.65
CA LEU A 240 14.09 8.40 -3.97
C LEU A 240 13.45 8.83 -2.65
N LYS A 241 14.25 9.51 -1.83
CA LYS A 241 13.74 10.29 -0.70
C LYS A 241 12.68 11.24 -1.24
N GLY A 242 11.52 11.33 -0.60
CA GLY A 242 10.55 12.41 -0.89
C GLY A 242 9.07 12.05 -0.92
N PHE A 243 8.66 10.79 -1.08
CA PHE A 243 7.23 10.45 -1.22
C PHE A 243 6.46 10.40 0.12
N ASP A 244 6.47 11.50 0.86
CA ASP A 244 5.62 11.71 2.05
C ASP A 244 4.29 12.33 1.58
N SER A 245 3.38 11.52 1.04
CA SER A 245 2.01 11.95 0.67
C SER A 245 0.96 11.11 1.37
N ASN A 246 -0.01 11.79 1.99
CA ASN A 246 -1.20 11.15 2.54
C ASN A 246 -2.31 11.01 1.48
N ILE A 247 -2.28 11.82 0.42
CA ILE A 247 -3.37 11.93 -0.56
C ILE A 247 -3.22 10.98 -1.75
N ILE A 248 -2.00 10.85 -2.31
CA ILE A 248 -1.74 10.05 -3.52
C ILE A 248 -0.67 8.97 -3.27
N ALA A 249 -0.61 7.97 -4.15
CA ALA A 249 0.40 6.91 -4.11
C ALA A 249 1.59 7.23 -5.03
N PHE A 250 2.68 6.46 -4.90
CA PHE A 250 3.89 6.61 -5.73
C PHE A 250 3.61 6.61 -7.24
N GLN A 251 2.68 5.76 -7.69
CA GLN A 251 2.31 5.65 -9.11
C GLN A 251 1.77 6.97 -9.69
N HIS A 252 1.06 7.77 -8.89
CA HIS A 252 0.59 9.11 -9.29
C HIS A 252 1.76 10.06 -9.50
N PHE A 253 2.79 10.00 -8.65
CA PHE A 253 4.01 10.79 -8.83
C PHE A 253 4.77 10.42 -10.10
N GLU A 254 4.85 9.13 -10.45
CA GLU A 254 5.43 8.69 -11.72
C GLU A 254 4.66 9.24 -12.92
N LEU A 255 3.33 9.23 -12.84
CA LEU A 255 2.47 9.75 -13.91
C LEU A 255 2.59 11.27 -14.05
N ILE A 256 2.58 12.00 -12.92
CA ILE A 256 2.81 13.46 -12.89
C ILE A 256 4.19 13.81 -13.46
N SER A 257 5.22 13.01 -13.14
CA SER A 257 6.58 13.18 -13.69
C SER A 257 6.59 13.07 -15.22
N LYS A 258 5.86 12.10 -15.80
CA LYS A 258 5.69 12.00 -17.25
C LYS A 258 5.01 13.24 -17.83
N TRP A 259 4.02 13.80 -17.15
CA TRP A 259 3.31 15.00 -17.61
C TRP A 259 4.18 16.25 -17.60
N ILE A 260 5.07 16.37 -16.61
CA ILE A 260 6.07 17.45 -16.51
C ILE A 260 7.06 17.38 -17.67
N ASP A 261 7.56 16.18 -17.99
CA ASP A 261 8.46 15.97 -19.14
C ASP A 261 7.77 16.13 -20.51
N GLY A 262 6.43 16.30 -20.54
CA GLY A 262 5.65 16.35 -21.78
C GLY A 262 5.62 15.01 -22.53
N LEU A 263 5.86 13.91 -21.82
CA LEU A 263 5.92 12.55 -22.36
C LEU A 263 4.52 11.95 -22.52
N LYS A 264 4.36 11.05 -23.49
CA LYS A 264 3.16 10.19 -23.55
C LYS A 264 3.23 9.16 -22.42
N ILE A 265 2.08 8.63 -21.98
CA ILE A 265 1.99 7.62 -20.92
C ILE A 265 2.91 6.42 -21.19
N THR A 266 3.04 6.04 -22.46
CA THR A 266 3.86 4.92 -22.94
C THR A 266 5.36 5.20 -22.96
N ASP A 267 5.77 6.46 -22.87
CA ASP A 267 7.17 6.85 -22.96
C ASP A 267 7.85 6.65 -21.59
N LYS A 268 9.10 6.22 -21.62
CA LYS A 268 9.92 6.09 -20.40
C LYS A 268 10.27 7.48 -19.87
N VAL A 269 10.07 7.69 -18.57
CA VAL A 269 10.53 8.89 -17.86
C VAL A 269 12.04 9.04 -18.08
N LYS A 270 12.46 10.20 -18.59
CA LYS A 270 13.88 10.47 -18.87
C LYS A 270 14.59 11.12 -17.68
N ASN A 271 13.83 11.81 -16.82
CA ASN A 271 14.35 12.59 -15.71
C ASN A 271 13.84 12.03 -14.38
N SER A 272 14.72 11.83 -13.42
CA SER A 272 14.31 11.52 -12.05
C SER A 272 13.92 12.82 -11.34
N TYR A 273 12.82 12.80 -10.61
CA TYR A 273 12.35 13.94 -9.81
C TYR A 273 12.29 13.56 -8.34
N GLU A 274 12.81 14.44 -7.49
CA GLU A 274 12.52 14.46 -6.06
C GLU A 274 11.26 15.30 -5.85
N PHE A 275 10.28 14.76 -5.13
CA PHE A 275 9.12 15.51 -4.67
C PHE A 275 9.32 15.83 -3.20
N GLN A 276 9.71 17.07 -2.89
CA GLN A 276 9.91 17.50 -1.51
C GLN A 276 8.62 18.10 -0.97
N LEU A 277 7.97 17.46 0.00
CA LEU A 277 6.80 18.02 0.68
C LEU A 277 7.18 19.32 1.42
N ILE A 278 6.65 20.46 0.96
CA ILE A 278 6.89 21.77 1.59
C ILE A 278 5.70 22.22 2.44
N LEU A 279 4.48 21.82 2.11
CA LEU A 279 3.27 22.20 2.83
C LEU A 279 2.29 21.02 2.91
N ARG A 280 1.71 20.78 4.10
CA ARG A 280 0.56 19.88 4.30
C ARG A 280 -0.51 20.59 5.14
N GLY A 281 -1.76 20.60 4.69
CA GLY A 281 -2.88 21.30 5.34
C GLY A 281 -3.08 20.90 6.81
N SER A 282 -3.12 19.61 7.11
CA SER A 282 -3.22 19.12 8.50
C SER A 282 -2.02 19.48 9.40
N ARG A 283 -0.83 19.67 8.82
CA ARG A 283 0.40 19.99 9.54
C ARG A 283 0.58 21.49 9.75
N ASP A 284 0.36 22.27 8.70
CA ASP A 284 0.75 23.68 8.61
C ASP A 284 -0.44 24.64 8.70
N GLY A 285 -1.63 24.18 8.29
CA GLY A 285 -2.87 24.96 8.22
C GLY A 285 -3.35 25.23 6.78
N PHE A 286 -4.63 25.62 6.65
CA PHE A 286 -5.33 25.77 5.36
C PHE A 286 -5.55 27.24 4.93
N SER A 287 -4.92 28.21 5.59
CA SER A 287 -5.11 29.62 5.24
C SER A 287 -4.24 30.03 4.05
N SER A 288 -4.73 30.99 3.24
CA SER A 288 -3.93 31.63 2.17
C SER A 288 -2.65 32.26 2.73
N LEU A 289 -2.74 32.88 3.91
CA LEU A 289 -1.58 33.40 4.64
C LEU A 289 -0.51 32.32 4.86
N LYS A 290 -0.90 31.10 5.23
CA LYS A 290 0.06 30.02 5.47
C LYS A 290 0.67 29.50 4.16
N PHE A 291 -0.13 29.42 3.11
CA PHE A 291 0.35 29.11 1.78
C PHE A 291 1.44 30.10 1.36
N HIS A 292 1.20 31.41 1.45
CA HIS A 292 2.19 32.42 1.07
C HIS A 292 3.44 32.41 1.96
N GLU A 293 3.31 32.15 3.26
CA GLU A 293 4.46 32.03 4.16
C GLU A 293 5.45 30.95 3.71
N ILE A 294 4.95 29.83 3.17
CA ILE A 294 5.75 28.65 2.81
C ILE A 294 6.09 28.62 1.30
N CYS A 295 5.11 28.90 0.45
CA CYS A 295 5.18 28.63 -0.99
C CYS A 295 5.62 29.83 -1.81
N ASP A 296 5.53 31.08 -1.31
CA ASP A 296 6.05 32.22 -2.07
C ASP A 296 7.56 32.06 -2.34
N ASN A 297 7.99 32.48 -3.53
CA ASN A 297 9.34 32.27 -4.06
C ASN A 297 9.70 30.81 -4.41
N GLN A 298 8.81 29.84 -4.15
CA GLN A 298 8.99 28.47 -4.63
C GLN A 298 8.52 28.33 -6.08
N SER A 299 9.28 27.57 -6.86
CA SER A 299 8.95 27.22 -8.24
C SER A 299 8.98 25.72 -8.44
N HIS A 300 8.47 25.26 -9.60
CA HIS A 300 8.39 23.83 -9.94
C HIS A 300 7.64 23.07 -8.86
N THR A 301 6.40 23.47 -8.59
CA THR A 301 5.61 22.88 -7.51
C THR A 301 4.43 22.08 -8.05
N VAL A 302 4.05 21.04 -7.33
CA VAL A 302 2.82 20.27 -7.55
C VAL A 302 1.93 20.42 -6.33
N ALA A 303 0.69 20.85 -6.56
CA ALA A 303 -0.38 20.83 -5.59
C ALA A 303 -1.21 19.55 -5.75
N ILE A 304 -1.50 18.89 -4.63
CA ILE A 304 -2.40 17.74 -4.51
C ILE A 304 -3.48 18.11 -3.50
N ILE A 305 -4.75 17.94 -3.86
CA ILE A 305 -5.89 18.37 -3.05
C ILE A 305 -6.88 17.22 -2.95
N LYS A 306 -7.23 16.86 -1.72
CA LYS A 306 -8.25 15.86 -1.41
C LYS A 306 -9.59 16.54 -1.17
N VAL A 307 -10.59 16.18 -1.96
CA VAL A 307 -11.95 16.72 -1.83
C VAL A 307 -12.67 16.02 -0.68
N GLN A 308 -13.33 16.82 0.16
CA GLN A 308 -14.06 16.31 1.33
C GLN A 308 -15.30 15.52 0.92
N ASN A 309 -15.53 14.40 1.64
CA ASN A 309 -16.66 13.48 1.42
C ASN A 309 -16.67 12.85 0.02
N SER A 310 -15.54 12.80 -0.68
CA SER A 310 -15.42 12.10 -1.96
C SER A 310 -14.06 11.43 -2.10
N ASN A 311 -13.93 10.50 -3.04
CA ASN A 311 -12.63 9.89 -3.36
C ASN A 311 -11.77 10.76 -4.28
N GLU A 312 -12.32 11.84 -4.80
CA GLU A 312 -11.72 12.67 -5.82
C GLU A 312 -10.51 13.46 -5.32
N ILE A 313 -9.52 13.56 -6.20
CA ILE A 313 -8.26 14.24 -5.95
C ILE A 313 -8.07 15.23 -7.10
N LEU A 314 -7.83 16.49 -6.76
CA LEU A 314 -7.53 17.56 -7.71
C LEU A 314 -6.07 17.96 -7.55
N GLY A 315 -5.49 18.57 -8.58
CA GLY A 315 -4.13 19.08 -8.45
C GLY A 315 -3.67 19.89 -9.63
N GLY A 316 -2.48 20.45 -9.49
CA GLY A 316 -1.88 21.28 -10.53
C GLY A 316 -0.38 21.44 -10.39
N TYR A 317 0.30 21.56 -11.51
CA TYR A 317 1.73 21.81 -11.61
C TYR A 317 2.00 23.25 -12.02
N ASN A 318 2.73 23.98 -11.18
CA ASN A 318 3.23 25.32 -11.46
C ASN A 318 4.75 25.27 -11.71
N PRO A 319 5.23 25.45 -12.97
CA PRO A 319 6.65 25.52 -13.28
C PRO A 319 7.31 26.86 -12.88
N THR A 320 6.52 27.87 -12.50
CA THR A 320 6.98 29.22 -12.20
C THR A 320 6.94 29.53 -10.70
N ILE A 321 7.45 30.70 -10.33
CA ILE A 321 7.51 31.16 -8.94
C ILE A 321 6.12 31.60 -8.45
N TRP A 322 5.69 31.11 -7.29
CA TRP A 322 4.56 31.69 -6.55
C TRP A 322 4.91 33.05 -5.95
N ASN A 323 3.95 33.97 -5.93
CA ASN A 323 4.08 35.27 -5.30
C ASN A 323 2.70 35.79 -4.87
N SER A 324 2.71 36.89 -4.12
CA SER A 324 1.52 37.57 -3.60
C SER A 324 1.39 39.02 -4.11
N ASP A 325 2.10 39.35 -5.20
CA ASP A 325 2.18 40.72 -5.74
C ASP A 325 0.92 41.19 -6.49
N GLY A 326 -0.02 40.27 -6.76
CA GLY A 326 -1.23 40.54 -7.50
C GLY A 326 -1.08 40.34 -9.02
N GLY A 327 -2.03 39.61 -9.62
CA GLY A 327 -2.15 39.48 -11.07
C GLY A 327 -1.72 38.13 -11.60
N PHE A 328 -1.55 38.03 -12.93
CA PHE A 328 -1.27 36.77 -13.61
C PHE A 328 0.19 36.63 -14.00
N SER A 329 0.72 35.41 -13.88
CA SER A 329 2.05 35.06 -14.35
C SER A 329 2.00 34.06 -15.53
N VAL A 330 3.06 34.10 -16.36
CA VAL A 330 3.16 33.30 -17.58
C VAL A 330 3.76 31.94 -17.27
N ALA A 331 3.04 30.84 -17.52
CA ALA A 331 3.59 29.48 -17.36
C ALA A 331 3.24 28.59 -18.56
N LYS A 332 4.25 28.21 -19.37
CA LYS A 332 4.04 27.49 -20.66
C LYS A 332 3.81 25.98 -20.54
N ASN A 333 4.15 25.39 -19.40
CA ASN A 333 4.03 23.94 -19.15
C ASN A 333 3.15 23.65 -17.92
N SER A 334 2.37 24.63 -17.47
CA SER A 334 1.45 24.41 -16.36
C SER A 334 0.31 23.50 -16.80
N PHE A 335 -0.16 22.68 -15.88
CA PHE A 335 -1.31 21.81 -16.08
C PHE A 335 -2.03 21.62 -14.77
N ILE A 336 -3.33 21.36 -14.85
CA ILE A 336 -4.17 20.92 -13.76
C ILE A 336 -4.70 19.53 -14.08
N PHE A 337 -5.10 18.79 -13.07
CA PHE A 337 -5.58 17.43 -13.23
C PHE A 337 -6.60 17.03 -12.18
N SER A 338 -7.32 15.96 -12.47
CA SER A 338 -8.08 15.22 -11.47
C SER A 338 -7.82 13.72 -11.56
N PHE A 339 -7.86 13.07 -10.41
CA PHE A 339 -7.92 11.62 -10.28
C PHE A 339 -9.21 11.25 -9.56
N LYS A 340 -9.82 10.16 -9.99
CA LYS A 340 -11.07 9.68 -9.40
C LYS A 340 -10.89 9.14 -7.97
N ASN A 341 -9.74 8.52 -7.69
CA ASN A 341 -9.38 7.99 -6.38
C ASN A 341 -7.86 7.80 -6.23
N LYS A 342 -7.43 7.45 -5.01
CA LYS A 342 -6.03 7.16 -4.65
C LYS A 342 -5.51 5.81 -5.15
N GLU A 343 -6.39 4.89 -5.55
CA GLU A 343 -6.04 3.51 -5.88
C GLU A 343 -5.76 3.29 -7.38
N ASN A 344 -6.27 4.17 -8.24
CA ASN A 344 -6.18 4.03 -9.69
C ASN A 344 -5.56 5.29 -10.34
N ILE A 345 -4.69 5.07 -11.34
CA ILE A 345 -4.08 6.10 -12.17
C ILE A 345 -4.64 6.15 -13.60
N GLU A 346 -5.53 5.24 -13.99
CA GLU A 346 -6.10 5.16 -15.35
C GLU A 346 -7.25 6.15 -15.57
N ASP A 347 -8.06 6.38 -14.53
CA ASP A 347 -9.18 7.32 -14.54
C ASP A 347 -8.73 8.73 -14.13
N TYR A 348 -8.02 9.40 -15.03
CA TYR A 348 -7.54 10.76 -14.82
C TYR A 348 -8.02 11.75 -15.88
N ILE A 349 -8.11 13.02 -15.49
CA ILE A 349 -8.24 14.16 -16.40
C ILE A 349 -6.93 14.95 -16.33
N LEU A 350 -6.31 15.21 -17.48
CA LEU A 350 -5.16 16.12 -17.58
C LEU A 350 -5.55 17.30 -18.45
N SER A 351 -5.56 18.48 -17.86
CA SER A 351 -5.92 19.73 -18.53
C SER A 351 -4.69 20.64 -18.59
N ARG A 352 -4.21 20.94 -19.79
CA ARG A 352 -3.02 21.78 -19.98
C ARG A 352 -3.43 23.23 -20.18
N ILE A 353 -2.51 24.13 -19.86
CA ILE A 353 -2.72 25.56 -20.02
C ILE A 353 -2.90 25.93 -21.49
N ASN A 354 -4.03 26.55 -21.83
CA ASN A 354 -4.29 27.09 -23.16
C ASN A 354 -3.80 28.55 -23.26
N LEU A 355 -4.24 29.36 -22.29
CA LEU A 355 -3.93 30.78 -22.23
C LEU A 355 -2.75 31.06 -21.31
N VAL A 356 -1.54 30.76 -21.79
CA VAL A 356 -0.29 30.80 -20.99
C VAL A 356 -0.02 32.08 -20.20
N LYS A 357 -0.63 33.23 -20.57
CA LYS A 357 -0.50 34.51 -19.86
C LYS A 357 -1.32 34.60 -18.56
N TYR A 358 -2.30 33.72 -18.41
CA TYR A 358 -3.22 33.67 -17.29
C TYR A 358 -3.04 32.38 -16.49
N ALA A 359 -1.85 31.76 -16.57
CA ALA A 359 -1.67 30.39 -16.10
C ALA A 359 -1.74 30.26 -14.59
N ILE A 360 -1.16 31.22 -13.87
CA ILE A 360 -1.12 31.26 -12.42
C ILE A 360 -1.60 32.64 -11.99
N PHE A 361 -2.59 32.67 -11.10
CA PHE A 361 -3.05 33.90 -10.49
C PHE A 361 -2.44 34.03 -9.10
N SER A 362 -1.88 35.21 -8.83
CA SER A 362 -1.27 35.58 -7.57
C SER A 362 -2.14 36.61 -6.88
N SER A 363 -2.51 36.37 -5.62
CA SER A 363 -3.21 37.34 -4.78
C SER A 363 -2.99 36.98 -3.32
N PRO A 364 -2.73 37.96 -2.43
CA PRO A 364 -2.51 37.69 -1.00
C PRO A 364 -3.73 37.07 -0.29
N ASP A 365 -4.91 37.18 -0.90
CA ASP A 365 -6.18 36.67 -0.34
C ASP A 365 -6.45 35.20 -0.71
N TYR A 366 -5.77 34.67 -1.72
CA TYR A 366 -5.97 33.31 -2.25
C TYR A 366 -4.76 32.43 -1.94
N GLY A 367 -4.95 31.12 -1.86
CA GLY A 367 -3.84 30.17 -1.75
C GLY A 367 -3.22 29.90 -3.13
N LEU A 368 -3.06 28.62 -3.47
CA LEU A 368 -2.78 28.25 -4.86
C LEU A 368 -3.96 28.65 -5.76
N SER A 369 -3.67 29.28 -6.90
CA SER A 369 -4.67 29.61 -7.91
C SER A 369 -4.09 29.42 -9.32
N PHE A 370 -4.65 28.46 -10.04
CA PHE A 370 -4.37 28.15 -11.42
C PHE A 370 -5.45 28.76 -12.30
N GLY A 371 -5.04 29.51 -13.32
CA GLY A 371 -5.97 30.02 -14.30
C GLY A 371 -6.83 31.17 -13.77
N CYS A 372 -7.97 31.36 -14.41
CA CYS A 372 -9.01 32.29 -13.95
C CYS A 372 -10.05 31.48 -13.18
N ALA A 373 -9.67 30.96 -12.01
CA ALA A 373 -10.43 30.01 -11.19
C ALA A 373 -10.53 28.57 -11.74
N ASP A 374 -9.64 28.17 -12.65
CA ASP A 374 -9.58 26.79 -13.17
C ASP A 374 -9.26 25.75 -12.08
N LEU A 375 -8.45 26.15 -11.11
CA LEU A 375 -8.31 25.46 -9.83
C LEU A 375 -7.75 26.44 -8.80
N GLU A 376 -8.55 26.82 -7.80
CA GLU A 376 -8.09 27.71 -6.75
C GLU A 376 -8.57 27.29 -5.36
N LEU A 377 -7.76 27.61 -4.36
CA LEU A 377 -8.11 27.51 -2.95
C LEU A 377 -8.25 28.90 -2.34
N TYR A 378 -9.34 29.12 -1.62
CA TYR A 378 -9.58 30.32 -0.85
C TYR A 378 -9.98 29.96 0.59
N GLY A 379 -9.97 30.95 1.49
CA GLY A 379 -10.07 30.71 2.93
C GLY A 379 -11.27 29.84 3.37
N ASN A 380 -11.12 29.18 4.52
CA ASN A 380 -12.08 28.25 5.13
C ASN A 380 -12.22 26.89 4.42
N ASN A 381 -11.12 26.31 3.95
CA ASN A 381 -11.07 24.98 3.32
C ASN A 381 -12.00 24.88 2.10
N ARG A 382 -12.08 25.95 1.31
CA ARG A 382 -12.92 25.99 0.11
C ARG A 382 -12.05 26.07 -1.14
N GLY A 383 -12.52 25.42 -2.19
CA GLY A 383 -11.94 25.55 -3.50
C GLY A 383 -12.99 25.75 -4.58
N LEU A 384 -12.51 26.22 -5.73
CA LEU A 384 -13.27 26.43 -6.94
C LEU A 384 -12.50 25.83 -8.13
N ALA A 385 -13.21 25.18 -9.05
CA ALA A 385 -12.63 24.61 -10.27
C ALA A 385 -13.56 24.84 -11.47
N GLU A 386 -13.38 25.97 -12.16
CA GLU A 386 -14.15 26.40 -13.32
C GLU A 386 -13.30 26.41 -14.59
N GLN A 387 -13.71 25.69 -15.64
CA GLN A 387 -12.94 25.68 -16.88
C GLN A 387 -12.91 27.08 -17.53
N SER A 388 -11.70 27.63 -17.71
CA SER A 388 -11.49 28.97 -18.27
C SER A 388 -10.20 29.07 -19.08
N CYS A 389 -9.04 29.05 -18.43
CA CYS A 389 -7.72 29.21 -19.07
C CYS A 389 -7.06 27.88 -19.46
N TYR A 390 -7.49 26.78 -18.87
CA TYR A 390 -7.02 25.42 -19.15
C TYR A 390 -7.96 24.68 -20.12
N ASP A 391 -7.43 23.73 -20.87
CA ASP A 391 -8.09 23.13 -22.04
C ASP A 391 -9.39 22.37 -21.73
N MET A 392 -9.51 21.81 -20.52
CA MET A 392 -10.63 20.95 -20.11
C MET A 392 -11.04 21.20 -18.64
N PRO A 393 -12.32 21.01 -18.29
CA PRO A 393 -12.74 20.98 -16.90
C PRO A 393 -12.13 19.76 -16.20
N ILE A 394 -11.69 19.93 -14.96
CA ILE A 394 -11.19 18.82 -14.13
C ILE A 394 -12.27 18.25 -13.19
N ARG A 395 -13.43 18.90 -13.12
CA ARG A 395 -14.52 18.60 -12.20
C ARG A 395 -15.87 19.01 -12.82
N ASP A 396 -16.95 18.34 -12.41
CA ASP A 396 -18.33 18.63 -12.86
C ASP A 396 -19.05 19.73 -12.05
N ALA A 397 -18.70 19.88 -10.76
CA ALA A 397 -19.26 20.88 -9.86
C ALA A 397 -18.18 21.90 -9.49
N ASP A 398 -18.48 23.18 -9.62
CA ASP A 398 -17.46 24.23 -9.51
C ASP A 398 -16.89 24.33 -8.09
N ASP A 399 -17.74 24.34 -7.06
CA ASP A 399 -17.35 24.51 -5.66
C ASP A 399 -17.09 23.18 -4.93
N PHE A 400 -16.09 23.20 -4.03
CA PHE A 400 -15.78 22.04 -3.19
C PHE A 400 -15.17 22.43 -1.84
N LEU A 401 -15.24 21.48 -0.90
CA LEU A 401 -14.55 21.56 0.39
C LEU A 401 -13.28 20.71 0.36
N VAL A 402 -12.23 21.22 1.01
CA VAL A 402 -10.92 20.57 1.10
C VAL A 402 -10.86 19.75 2.40
N GLU A 403 -10.56 18.47 2.26
CA GLU A 403 -10.25 17.58 3.39
C GLU A 403 -8.77 17.66 3.78
N GLU A 404 -7.90 17.65 2.78
CA GLU A 404 -6.45 17.75 2.93
C GLU A 404 -5.84 18.34 1.66
N TYR A 405 -4.69 19.02 1.77
CA TYR A 405 -3.90 19.38 0.59
C TYR A 405 -2.40 19.34 0.91
N GLU A 406 -1.63 19.02 -0.11
CA GLU A 406 -0.17 18.90 -0.04
C GLU A 406 0.47 19.65 -1.20
N ILE A 407 1.54 20.39 -0.92
CA ILE A 407 2.35 21.05 -1.94
C ILE A 407 3.75 20.45 -1.90
N PHE A 408 4.21 19.99 -3.06
CA PHE A 408 5.55 19.45 -3.26
C PHE A 408 6.37 20.39 -4.12
N GLN A 409 7.61 20.67 -3.72
CA GLN A 409 8.61 21.26 -4.60
C GLN A 409 9.34 20.15 -5.36
N ILE A 410 9.48 20.32 -6.66
CA ILE A 410 10.12 19.34 -7.54
C ILE A 410 11.56 19.75 -7.78
N ILE A 411 12.46 18.82 -7.48
CA ILE A 411 13.88 18.97 -7.76
C ILE A 411 14.23 17.91 -8.80
N LYS A 412 14.78 18.35 -9.93
CA LYS A 412 15.30 17.42 -10.93
C LYS A 412 16.61 16.83 -10.42
N ILE A 413 16.70 15.51 -10.36
CA ILE A 413 17.91 14.77 -10.00
C ILE A 413 18.56 14.31 -11.32
N ASP A 414 19.81 14.72 -11.53
CA ASP A 414 20.62 14.36 -12.72
C ASP A 414 21.34 13.01 -12.53
#